data_AF-G7Q8V5-F1
#
_entry.id   AF-G7Q8V5-F1
#
_cell.length_a   1.000
_cell.length_b   1.000
_cell.length_c   1.000
_cell.angle_alpha   90.00
_cell.angle_beta   90.00
_cell.angle_gamma   90.00
#
_symmetry.space_group_name_H-M   'P 1'
#
loop_
_entity.id
_entity.type
_entity.pdbx_description
1 polymer ?
#
loop_
_entity_poly.entity_id
_entity_poly.type
_entity_poly.pdbx_seq_one_letter_code
_entity_poly.pdbx_strand_id
1 'polypeptide(L)'
;MQPYTKGLVVQKLLRELKRSSAGASLLWAIAALVVVGGLGAAVAVMSPSTVQSKLEQEAAMRAYYNANSGLNFIYSIERTSEAGGVPYANFLNAVNSGNVVTYPLADGGEFSFQINSLNTDGNNGNYAIDSLVGTVDDSSGGKRYSYVIYGGGKGSSTNKPYVPVKTQSGASKYVLFSQNQDVSVAGAATITGSIYSKSFTIEQTTLDGDIVSQGDVKLNYNSKIKGNTCAKKSVYLAQSSVVKGDVNAQDSVYMDTGCSVEGSVNAINNIILGTPVDIDGSKRSGCCYVIGKDLNAGGYIVTADQTVIGKVSEKTSDGKVIDIYYPSSVRADGRIRIWEHTKLGSETMPGTVYSSGQLDIGQQCNIFGNVYSNAAANVEQDTTVYGDLYLGGKLFIKSCPFKVSGVVSSLGIDATSCRNSSGNSFGRISGVTSFSLLAPNLPSPCVNEEGIKITSFSAGSASPNINKKPILPDKYGALKPNQNSSLYFTHGNYYFTSIEYAYAVKWYFDVSQGDINIFVVNDASINDRIDGGGGVFVSTDGSSYNPMLSVDKKFAANIYLEAHGNIDLQWGSNWFGTLMTTKSFSAGGKNTIIGQYATTGNGAAISWSANIDYVPSHYAMNNW
;
A
#
# COMPACT_ATOMS: atom_id res chain seq x y z
N MET A 1 -34.55 57.90 47.36
CA MET A 1 -34.52 56.91 46.25
C MET A 1 -35.96 56.54 45.90
N GLN A 2 -36.40 56.75 44.65
CA GLN A 2 -37.68 56.26 44.13
C GLN A 2 -37.52 55.90 42.64
N PRO A 3 -38.15 54.83 42.14
CA PRO A 3 -38.03 54.38 40.75
C PRO A 3 -39.01 55.12 39.82
N TYR A 4 -38.61 55.34 38.57
CA TYR A 4 -39.44 55.98 37.54
C TYR A 4 -40.09 54.98 36.59
N THR A 5 -41.40 55.14 36.39
CA THR A 5 -42.25 54.24 35.61
C THR A 5 -42.15 54.47 34.11
N LYS A 6 -41.75 53.45 33.32
CA LYS A 6 -41.90 53.44 31.86
C LYS A 6 -42.80 52.28 31.44
N GLY A 7 -44.03 52.58 31.01
CA GLY A 7 -44.97 51.52 30.60
C GLY A 7 -46.38 51.98 30.22
N LEU A 8 -46.53 53.02 29.39
CA LEU A 8 -47.88 53.50 29.02
C LEU A 8 -48.10 54.00 27.57
N VAL A 9 -47.20 53.69 26.63
CA VAL A 9 -47.35 54.11 25.22
C VAL A 9 -47.68 52.94 24.28
N VAL A 10 -47.05 51.77 24.46
CA VAL A 10 -47.20 50.62 23.54
C VAL A 10 -48.61 50.00 23.60
N GLN A 11 -49.28 50.00 24.76
CA GLN A 11 -50.64 49.45 24.88
C GLN A 11 -51.72 50.27 24.14
N LYS A 12 -51.48 51.54 23.81
CA LYS A 12 -52.48 52.38 23.13
C LYS A 12 -52.52 52.12 21.61
N LEU A 13 -51.36 51.89 20.98
CA LEU A 13 -51.26 51.55 19.56
C LEU A 13 -51.82 50.15 19.23
N LEU A 14 -51.61 49.16 20.10
CA LEU A 14 -52.10 47.79 19.89
C LEU A 14 -53.63 47.64 20.03
N ARG A 15 -54.35 48.68 20.52
CA ARG A 15 -55.82 48.63 20.67
C ARG A 15 -56.61 49.10 19.45
N GLU A 16 -56.02 49.88 18.54
CA GLU A 16 -56.73 50.38 17.35
C GLU A 16 -56.63 49.45 16.13
N LEU A 17 -55.61 48.61 16.04
CA LEU A 17 -55.46 47.60 14.98
C LEU A 17 -56.47 46.43 15.05
N LYS A 18 -57.46 46.49 15.95
CA LYS A 18 -58.48 45.45 16.17
C LYS A 18 -59.87 45.78 15.62
N ARG A 19 -59.97 46.61 14.58
CA ARG A 19 -61.20 46.83 13.81
C ARG A 19 -61.05 46.39 12.34
N SER A 20 -62.01 45.59 11.88
CA SER A 20 -62.14 45.01 10.53
C SER A 20 -61.11 43.96 10.12
N SER A 21 -61.30 42.72 10.59
CA SER A 21 -60.62 41.52 10.10
C SER A 21 -61.03 41.09 8.68
N ALA A 22 -62.01 41.74 8.06
CA ALA A 22 -62.46 41.44 6.69
C ALA A 22 -61.58 42.10 5.61
N GLY A 23 -61.08 43.32 5.85
CA GLY A 23 -60.30 44.08 4.86
C GLY A 23 -58.87 43.58 4.65
N ALA A 24 -58.21 43.16 5.73
CA ALA A 24 -56.82 42.69 5.68
C ALA A 24 -56.65 41.39 4.86
N SER A 25 -57.60 40.46 5.00
CA SER A 25 -57.60 39.18 4.29
C SER A 25 -57.65 39.34 2.76
N LEU A 26 -58.40 40.34 2.28
CA LEU A 26 -58.49 40.65 0.85
C LEU A 26 -57.17 41.22 0.31
N LEU A 27 -56.50 42.10 1.06
CA LEU A 27 -55.19 42.64 0.67
C LEU A 27 -54.11 41.54 0.61
N TRP A 28 -54.11 40.61 1.56
CA TRP A 28 -53.21 39.44 1.52
C TRP A 28 -53.51 38.50 0.34
N ALA A 29 -54.79 38.28 0.00
CA ALA A 29 -55.17 37.49 -1.17
C ALA A 29 -54.71 38.14 -2.48
N ILE A 30 -54.86 39.46 -2.63
CA ILE A 30 -54.38 40.21 -3.80
C ILE A 30 -52.85 40.18 -3.88
N ALA A 31 -52.15 40.38 -2.76
CA ALA A 31 -50.69 40.29 -2.71
C ALA A 31 -50.19 38.89 -3.12
N ALA A 32 -50.83 37.82 -2.62
CA ALA A 32 -50.52 36.45 -3.02
C ALA A 32 -50.75 36.21 -4.52
N LEU A 33 -51.86 36.72 -5.08
CA LEU A 33 -52.16 36.64 -6.52
C LEU A 33 -51.14 37.37 -7.39
N VAL A 34 -50.65 38.54 -6.95
CA VAL A 34 -49.59 39.29 -7.65
C VAL A 34 -48.25 38.55 -7.58
N VAL A 35 -47.91 37.94 -6.44
CA VAL A 35 -46.69 37.11 -6.30
C VAL A 35 -46.77 35.86 -7.19
N VAL A 36 -47.91 35.16 -7.20
CA VAL A 36 -48.12 33.98 -8.07
C VAL A 36 -48.14 34.36 -9.55
N GLY A 37 -48.74 35.50 -9.91
CA GLY A 37 -48.70 36.03 -11.28
C GLY A 37 -47.30 36.44 -11.71
N GLY A 38 -46.51 37.05 -10.82
CA GLY A 38 -45.11 37.40 -11.07
C GLY A 38 -44.22 36.16 -11.24
N LEU A 39 -44.42 35.13 -10.42
CA LEU A 39 -43.76 33.83 -10.58
C LEU A 39 -44.17 33.13 -11.87
N GLY A 40 -45.46 33.11 -12.21
CA GLY A 40 -45.97 32.55 -13.46
C GLY A 40 -45.40 33.24 -14.69
N ALA A 41 -45.32 34.58 -14.66
CA ALA A 41 -44.64 35.36 -15.69
C ALA A 41 -43.15 35.02 -15.77
N ALA A 42 -42.43 35.02 -14.64
CA ALA A 42 -41.00 34.69 -14.61
C ALA A 42 -40.70 33.29 -15.16
N VAL A 43 -41.50 32.28 -14.80
CA VAL A 43 -41.40 30.92 -15.35
C VAL A 43 -41.72 30.90 -16.85
N ALA A 44 -42.66 31.72 -17.32
CA ALA A 44 -42.95 31.86 -18.76
C ALA A 44 -41.84 32.59 -19.56
N VAL A 45 -41.02 33.44 -18.93
CA VAL A 45 -39.85 34.07 -19.58
C VAL A 45 -38.60 33.17 -19.52
N MET A 46 -38.60 32.06 -18.76
CA MET A 46 -37.57 31.02 -18.89
C MET A 46 -37.75 30.29 -20.22
N SER A 47 -37.16 30.84 -21.29
CA SER A 47 -37.38 30.31 -22.64
C SER A 47 -36.95 28.84 -22.73
N PRO A 48 -37.71 27.97 -23.42
CA PRO A 48 -37.36 26.57 -23.62
C PRO A 48 -35.95 26.37 -24.19
N SER A 49 -35.47 27.32 -25.00
CA SER A 49 -34.11 27.35 -25.55
C SER A 49 -33.00 27.41 -24.48
N THR A 50 -33.21 28.07 -23.34
CA THR A 50 -32.23 28.10 -22.24
C THR A 50 -32.12 26.75 -21.53
N VAL A 51 -33.25 26.06 -21.35
CA VAL A 51 -33.28 24.72 -20.74
C VAL A 51 -32.68 23.69 -21.71
N GLN A 52 -33.05 23.76 -22.98
CA GLN A 52 -32.52 22.91 -24.04
C GLN A 52 -30.99 23.09 -24.19
N SER A 53 -30.49 24.32 -24.27
CA SER A 53 -29.05 24.60 -24.36
C SER A 53 -28.27 24.01 -23.18
N LYS A 54 -28.82 24.07 -21.96
CA LYS A 54 -28.18 23.47 -20.79
C LYS A 54 -28.18 21.95 -20.83
N LEU A 55 -29.28 21.33 -21.27
CA LEU A 55 -29.38 19.87 -21.45
C LEU A 55 -28.41 19.37 -22.55
N GLU A 56 -28.31 20.10 -23.66
CA GLU A 56 -27.33 19.83 -24.73
C GLU A 56 -25.89 19.92 -24.20
N GLN A 57 -25.57 20.93 -23.37
CA GLN A 57 -24.26 21.07 -22.74
C GLN A 57 -23.97 19.97 -21.71
N GLU A 58 -24.94 19.60 -20.87
CA GLU A 58 -24.79 18.50 -19.91
C GLU A 58 -24.60 17.15 -20.61
N ALA A 59 -25.35 16.88 -21.69
CA ALA A 59 -25.20 15.66 -22.48
C ALA A 59 -23.86 15.60 -23.22
N ALA A 60 -23.39 16.71 -23.79
CA ALA A 60 -22.06 16.81 -24.40
C ALA A 60 -20.93 16.59 -23.36
N MET A 61 -21.06 17.13 -22.14
CA MET A 61 -20.10 16.86 -21.06
C MET A 61 -20.11 15.39 -20.63
N ARG A 62 -21.28 14.75 -20.52
CA ARG A 62 -21.36 13.31 -20.22
C ARG A 62 -20.70 12.47 -21.33
N ALA A 63 -20.94 12.78 -22.61
CA ALA A 63 -20.27 12.13 -23.74
C ALA A 63 -18.74 12.29 -23.67
N TYR A 64 -18.24 13.47 -23.28
CA TYR A 64 -16.81 13.70 -23.03
C TYR A 64 -16.26 12.83 -21.87
N TYR A 65 -16.98 12.72 -20.75
CA TYR A 65 -16.57 11.86 -19.64
C TYR A 65 -16.61 10.37 -20.01
N ASN A 66 -17.59 9.93 -20.80
CA ASN A 66 -17.65 8.56 -21.32
C ASN A 66 -16.44 8.24 -22.20
N ALA A 67 -16.04 9.17 -23.07
CA ALA A 67 -14.84 9.04 -23.89
C ALA A 67 -13.57 8.93 -23.01
N ASN A 68 -13.41 9.79 -22.00
CA ASN A 68 -12.30 9.70 -21.04
C ASN A 68 -12.28 8.37 -20.27
N SER A 69 -13.44 7.81 -19.91
CA SER A 69 -13.54 6.49 -19.28
C SER A 69 -12.99 5.39 -20.19
N GLY A 70 -13.26 5.45 -21.49
CA GLY A 70 -12.66 4.55 -22.47
C GLY A 70 -11.14 4.69 -22.61
N LEU A 71 -10.60 5.91 -22.52
CA LEU A 71 -9.15 6.12 -22.49
C LEU A 71 -8.50 5.46 -21.26
N ASN A 72 -9.11 5.66 -20.08
CA ASN A 72 -8.66 5.05 -18.83
C ASN A 72 -8.77 3.52 -18.85
N PHE A 73 -9.79 2.97 -19.53
CA PHE A 73 -9.95 1.53 -19.74
C PHE A 73 -8.81 0.95 -20.59
N ILE A 74 -8.48 1.59 -21.72
CA ILE A 74 -7.35 1.18 -22.57
C ILE A 74 -6.03 1.22 -21.78
N TYR A 75 -5.76 2.31 -21.06
CA TYR A 75 -4.56 2.43 -20.22
C TYR A 75 -4.55 1.44 -19.03
N SER A 76 -5.71 1.03 -18.53
CA SER A 76 -5.81 -0.02 -17.51
C SER A 76 -5.44 -1.39 -18.08
N ILE A 77 -5.90 -1.72 -19.29
CA ILE A 77 -5.55 -2.97 -19.96
C ILE A 77 -4.07 -2.96 -20.37
N GLU A 78 -3.56 -1.85 -20.92
CA GLU A 78 -2.15 -1.64 -21.24
C GLU A 78 -1.28 -1.94 -20.01
N ARG A 79 -1.46 -1.20 -18.91
CA ARG A 79 -0.67 -1.38 -17.68
C ARG A 79 -0.79 -2.76 -17.07
N THR A 80 -1.95 -3.39 -17.16
CA THR A 80 -2.17 -4.76 -16.65
C THR A 80 -1.50 -5.81 -17.55
N SER A 81 -1.44 -5.54 -18.86
CA SER A 81 -0.77 -6.38 -19.84
C SER A 81 0.75 -6.23 -19.73
N GLU A 82 1.25 -5.00 -19.62
CA GLU A 82 2.65 -4.68 -19.33
C GLU A 82 3.09 -5.30 -18.00
N ALA A 83 2.41 -5.00 -16.89
CA ALA A 83 2.72 -5.58 -15.58
C ALA A 83 2.44 -7.10 -15.49
N GLY A 84 1.80 -7.68 -16.50
CA GLY A 84 1.58 -9.12 -16.68
C GLY A 84 2.56 -9.80 -17.63
N GLY A 85 3.47 -9.06 -18.28
CA GLY A 85 4.37 -9.59 -19.32
C GLY A 85 3.65 -10.14 -20.54
N VAL A 86 2.40 -9.69 -20.76
CA VAL A 86 1.53 -10.14 -21.84
C VAL A 86 2.10 -9.65 -23.18
N PRO A 87 2.40 -10.53 -24.15
CA PRO A 87 2.92 -10.12 -25.45
C PRO A 87 2.00 -9.09 -26.13
N TYR A 88 2.57 -8.15 -26.89
CA TYR A 88 1.81 -7.07 -27.53
C TYR A 88 0.61 -7.56 -28.37
N ALA A 89 0.74 -8.69 -29.08
CA ALA A 89 -0.37 -9.30 -29.80
C ALA A 89 -1.56 -9.70 -28.90
N ASN A 90 -1.29 -10.15 -27.66
CA ASN A 90 -2.33 -10.50 -26.69
C ASN A 90 -2.97 -9.26 -26.06
N PHE A 91 -2.21 -8.19 -25.82
CA PHE A 91 -2.77 -6.88 -25.46
C PHE A 91 -3.72 -6.39 -26.56
N LEU A 92 -3.27 -6.40 -27.82
CA LEU A 92 -4.08 -6.01 -28.99
C LEU A 92 -5.36 -6.85 -29.14
N ASN A 93 -5.30 -8.15 -28.85
CA ASN A 93 -6.49 -9.01 -28.80
C ASN A 93 -7.42 -8.66 -27.62
N ALA A 94 -6.88 -8.38 -26.43
CA ALA A 94 -7.68 -8.00 -25.26
C ALA A 94 -8.43 -6.68 -25.44
N VAL A 95 -7.88 -5.75 -26.23
CA VAL A 95 -8.55 -4.51 -26.66
C VAL A 95 -9.28 -4.62 -28.00
N ASN A 96 -9.41 -5.84 -28.57
CA ASN A 96 -10.07 -6.12 -29.85
C ASN A 96 -9.64 -5.18 -31.01
N SER A 97 -8.33 -4.96 -31.16
CA SER A 97 -7.77 -4.05 -32.16
C SER A 97 -8.22 -4.36 -33.60
N GLY A 98 -8.31 -3.34 -34.44
CA GLY A 98 -8.79 -3.45 -35.83
C GLY A 98 -10.31 -3.43 -36.00
N ASN A 99 -11.10 -3.50 -34.92
CA ASN A 99 -12.55 -3.28 -34.94
C ASN A 99 -12.94 -2.10 -34.03
N VAL A 100 -14.14 -1.54 -34.26
CA VAL A 100 -14.77 -0.64 -33.29
C VAL A 100 -15.41 -1.49 -32.19
N VAL A 101 -15.00 -1.28 -30.95
CA VAL A 101 -15.49 -1.99 -29.77
C VAL A 101 -16.35 -1.03 -28.95
N THR A 102 -17.56 -1.42 -28.55
CA THR A 102 -18.47 -0.58 -27.76
C THR A 102 -18.74 -1.19 -26.39
N TYR A 103 -18.63 -0.38 -25.34
CA TYR A 103 -18.87 -0.75 -23.95
C TYR A 103 -20.01 0.10 -23.36
N PRO A 104 -21.10 -0.53 -22.88
CA PRO A 104 -22.17 0.20 -22.19
C PRO A 104 -21.73 0.59 -20.77
N LEU A 105 -22.24 1.72 -20.31
CA LEU A 105 -22.07 2.25 -18.96
C LEU A 105 -23.41 2.17 -18.21
N ALA A 106 -23.35 2.04 -16.88
CA ALA A 106 -24.53 1.82 -16.04
C ALA A 106 -25.62 2.91 -16.17
N ASP A 107 -25.22 4.15 -16.48
CA ASP A 107 -26.10 5.32 -16.56
C ASP A 107 -26.72 5.56 -17.97
N GLY A 108 -26.73 4.53 -18.84
CA GLY A 108 -27.32 4.61 -20.18
C GLY A 108 -26.47 5.35 -21.22
N GLY A 109 -25.19 5.58 -20.92
CA GLY A 109 -24.18 5.97 -21.90
C GLY A 109 -23.41 4.77 -22.43
N GLU A 110 -22.61 4.98 -23.47
CA GLU A 110 -21.62 4.01 -23.94
C GLU A 110 -20.32 4.74 -24.30
N PHE A 111 -19.22 4.01 -24.41
CA PHE A 111 -18.05 4.48 -25.14
C PHE A 111 -17.64 3.43 -26.16
N SER A 112 -17.17 3.88 -27.31
CA SER A 112 -16.58 3.02 -28.33
C SER A 112 -15.19 3.48 -28.70
N PHE A 113 -14.33 2.55 -29.10
CA PHE A 113 -12.99 2.88 -29.57
C PHE A 113 -12.51 1.94 -30.66
N GLN A 114 -11.55 2.41 -31.44
CA GLN A 114 -10.78 1.63 -32.40
C GLN A 114 -9.30 1.89 -32.17
N ILE A 115 -8.54 0.80 -32.00
CA ILE A 115 -7.08 0.83 -31.92
C ILE A 115 -6.53 0.25 -33.21
N ASN A 116 -5.69 1.02 -33.88
CA ASN A 116 -4.93 0.58 -35.04
C ASN A 116 -3.51 0.22 -34.57
N SER A 117 -3.11 -1.04 -34.83
CA SER A 117 -1.72 -1.46 -34.67
C SER A 117 -0.90 -0.87 -35.81
N LEU A 118 0.16 -0.12 -35.49
CA LEU A 118 0.97 0.58 -36.49
C LEU A 118 2.22 -0.21 -36.89
N ASN A 119 2.85 -0.89 -35.92
CA ASN A 119 4.00 -1.78 -36.13
C ASN A 119 4.06 -2.80 -34.97
N THR A 120 4.49 -4.04 -35.27
CA THR A 120 4.73 -5.13 -34.31
C THR A 120 6.12 -5.72 -34.55
N ASP A 121 6.90 -6.01 -33.50
CA ASP A 121 8.12 -6.84 -33.59
C ASP A 121 7.94 -8.24 -32.95
N GLY A 122 6.68 -8.60 -32.66
CA GLY A 122 6.28 -9.81 -31.96
C GLY A 122 5.89 -9.50 -30.51
N ASN A 123 6.88 -9.21 -29.67
CA ASN A 123 6.64 -8.96 -28.24
C ASN A 123 6.31 -7.49 -27.95
N ASN A 124 6.93 -6.54 -28.66
CA ASN A 124 6.69 -5.11 -28.56
C ASN A 124 5.91 -4.60 -29.78
N GLY A 125 5.51 -3.33 -29.73
CA GLY A 125 5.08 -2.60 -30.91
C GLY A 125 4.59 -1.19 -30.60
N ASN A 126 4.03 -0.54 -31.62
CA ASN A 126 3.43 0.78 -31.49
C ASN A 126 1.94 0.69 -31.85
N TYR A 127 1.08 1.18 -30.96
CA TYR A 127 -0.36 1.34 -31.24
C TYR A 127 -0.76 2.82 -31.30
N ALA A 128 -1.88 3.07 -31.97
CA ALA A 128 -2.56 4.36 -31.97
C ALA A 128 -4.05 4.15 -31.69
N ILE A 129 -4.61 5.02 -30.83
CA ILE A 129 -6.06 5.15 -30.66
C ILE A 129 -6.55 6.03 -31.82
N ASP A 130 -7.15 5.39 -32.81
CA ASP A 130 -7.61 6.00 -34.06
C ASP A 130 -8.89 6.80 -33.85
N SER A 131 -9.84 6.19 -33.14
CA SER A 131 -11.04 6.86 -32.64
C SER A 131 -11.38 6.38 -31.23
N LEU A 132 -11.89 7.29 -30.42
CA LEU A 132 -12.46 7.03 -29.10
C LEU A 132 -13.67 7.95 -28.93
N VAL A 133 -14.86 7.38 -28.97
CA VAL A 133 -16.14 8.10 -29.03
C VAL A 133 -16.97 7.75 -27.81
N GLY A 134 -17.14 8.69 -26.88
CA GLY A 134 -18.16 8.57 -25.85
C GLY A 134 -19.51 9.00 -26.41
N THR A 135 -20.58 8.26 -26.13
CA THR A 135 -21.95 8.66 -26.49
C THR A 135 -22.90 8.59 -25.31
N VAL A 136 -23.99 9.36 -25.41
CA VAL A 136 -25.11 9.39 -24.47
C VAL A 136 -26.39 9.53 -25.28
N ASP A 137 -27.33 8.60 -25.08
CA ASP A 137 -28.69 8.71 -25.60
C ASP A 137 -29.42 9.87 -24.89
N ASP A 138 -30.18 10.69 -25.64
CA ASP A 138 -31.08 11.66 -25.01
C ASP A 138 -32.18 10.95 -24.20
N SER A 139 -32.79 11.66 -23.25
CA SER A 139 -33.84 11.12 -22.38
C SER A 139 -35.15 10.75 -23.12
N SER A 140 -35.21 10.97 -24.43
CA SER A 140 -36.27 10.57 -25.35
C SER A 140 -35.88 9.42 -26.30
N GLY A 141 -34.67 8.86 -26.17
CA GLY A 141 -34.15 7.77 -27.00
C GLY A 141 -33.94 8.13 -28.48
N GLY A 142 -33.87 9.42 -28.82
CA GLY A 142 -33.96 9.90 -30.21
C GLY A 142 -32.64 10.38 -30.83
N LYS A 143 -31.82 11.14 -30.08
CA LYS A 143 -30.54 11.68 -30.53
C LYS A 143 -29.41 11.28 -29.60
N ARG A 144 -28.35 10.75 -30.18
CA ARG A 144 -27.08 10.49 -29.49
C ARG A 144 -26.21 11.73 -29.52
N TYR A 145 -25.84 12.23 -28.35
CA TYR A 145 -24.69 13.13 -28.22
C TYR A 145 -23.45 12.27 -28.29
N SER A 146 -22.49 12.66 -29.13
CA SER A 146 -21.20 11.97 -29.24
C SER A 146 -20.05 12.95 -29.06
N TYR A 147 -18.98 12.49 -28.42
CA TYR A 147 -17.74 13.24 -28.26
C TYR A 147 -16.57 12.37 -28.68
N VAL A 148 -15.80 12.82 -29.68
CA VAL A 148 -14.62 12.11 -30.19
C VAL A 148 -13.35 12.66 -29.55
N ILE A 149 -12.62 11.82 -28.85
CA ILE A 149 -11.23 12.06 -28.46
C ILE A 149 -10.34 11.42 -29.53
N TYR A 150 -9.56 12.24 -30.24
CA TYR A 150 -8.41 11.75 -30.99
C TYR A 150 -7.21 11.62 -30.02
N GLY A 151 -6.49 10.51 -30.10
CA GLY A 151 -5.50 10.05 -29.10
C GLY A 151 -4.20 10.86 -28.99
N GLY A 152 -4.30 12.17 -28.79
CA GLY A 152 -3.18 13.11 -28.66
C GLY A 152 -3.55 14.60 -28.62
N GLY A 153 -4.84 14.92 -28.51
CA GLY A 153 -5.35 16.29 -28.73
C GLY A 153 -5.89 16.45 -30.16
N LYS A 154 -6.30 17.68 -30.53
CA LYS A 154 -6.97 17.96 -31.82
C LYS A 154 -6.13 17.52 -33.04
N GLY A 155 -6.42 16.32 -33.57
CA GLY A 155 -6.02 15.91 -34.92
C GLY A 155 -4.76 15.04 -35.06
N SER A 156 -4.21 14.45 -33.98
CA SER A 156 -3.10 13.49 -34.12
C SER A 156 -3.17 12.38 -33.08
N SER A 157 -3.15 11.12 -33.51
CA SER A 157 -2.90 9.98 -32.63
C SER A 157 -1.41 9.92 -32.30
N THR A 158 -1.05 10.13 -31.04
CA THR A 158 0.33 9.89 -30.59
C THR A 158 0.61 8.40 -30.59
N ASN A 159 1.58 7.96 -31.39
CA ASN A 159 2.06 6.58 -31.37
C ASN A 159 2.55 6.25 -29.97
N LYS A 160 1.96 5.22 -29.34
CA LYS A 160 2.36 4.74 -28.02
C LYS A 160 3.20 3.47 -28.17
N PRO A 161 4.46 3.46 -27.69
CA PRO A 161 5.23 2.24 -27.62
C PRO A 161 4.67 1.37 -26.50
N TYR A 162 4.20 0.19 -26.87
CA TYR A 162 3.94 -0.91 -25.95
C TYR A 162 5.21 -1.75 -25.87
N VAL A 163 5.84 -1.75 -24.70
CA VAL A 163 6.92 -2.67 -24.36
C VAL A 163 6.38 -3.47 -23.19
N PRO A 164 6.03 -4.76 -23.34
CA PRO A 164 5.67 -5.54 -22.18
C PRO A 164 6.88 -5.56 -21.26
N VAL A 165 6.72 -4.98 -20.07
CA VAL A 165 7.62 -5.24 -18.97
C VAL A 165 7.56 -6.76 -18.82
N LYS A 166 8.66 -7.48 -19.12
CA LYS A 166 8.71 -8.90 -18.80
C LYS A 166 8.32 -9.02 -17.34
N THR A 167 7.25 -9.75 -17.06
CA THR A 167 6.75 -9.91 -15.70
C THR A 167 7.93 -10.35 -14.88
N GLN A 168 8.30 -9.54 -13.89
CA GLN A 168 9.36 -9.93 -12.98
C GLN A 168 8.82 -11.13 -12.20
N SER A 169 9.20 -12.31 -12.65
CA SER A 169 8.86 -13.61 -12.06
C SER A 169 9.97 -14.05 -11.11
N GLY A 170 9.61 -14.92 -10.18
CA GLY A 170 10.56 -15.56 -9.28
C GLY A 170 11.44 -14.54 -8.57
N ALA A 171 12.75 -14.74 -8.65
CA ALA A 171 13.69 -13.87 -7.96
C ALA A 171 13.83 -12.48 -8.60
N SER A 172 13.56 -12.34 -9.90
CA SER A 172 13.81 -11.10 -10.66
C SER A 172 12.99 -9.89 -10.17
N LYS A 173 11.97 -10.11 -9.34
CA LYS A 173 11.04 -9.12 -8.72
C LYS A 173 11.56 -8.46 -7.44
N TYR A 174 12.59 -9.03 -6.81
CA TYR A 174 12.99 -8.66 -5.45
C TYR A 174 14.35 -7.98 -5.44
N VAL A 175 14.45 -6.77 -4.88
CA VAL A 175 15.72 -6.03 -4.78
C VAL A 175 16.75 -6.79 -3.96
N LEU A 176 16.30 -7.51 -2.92
CA LEU A 176 17.07 -8.53 -2.22
C LEU A 176 16.32 -9.85 -2.30
N PHE A 177 16.92 -10.88 -2.89
CA PHE A 177 16.39 -12.24 -2.89
C PHE A 177 17.33 -13.21 -2.17
N SER A 178 16.82 -13.95 -1.18
CA SER A 178 17.57 -15.03 -0.51
C SER A 178 16.69 -16.26 -0.35
N GLN A 179 16.98 -17.32 -1.11
CA GLN A 179 16.12 -18.50 -1.12
C GLN A 179 16.15 -19.28 0.20
N ASN A 180 17.35 -19.46 0.77
CA ASN A 180 17.62 -20.46 1.80
C ASN A 180 18.11 -19.87 3.13
N GLN A 181 18.17 -18.54 3.25
CA GLN A 181 18.85 -17.89 4.37
C GLN A 181 18.23 -16.58 4.86
N ASP A 182 18.67 -16.25 6.06
CA ASP A 182 18.28 -15.04 6.75
C ASP A 182 19.01 -13.84 6.12
N VAL A 183 18.27 -12.75 5.92
CA VAL A 183 18.77 -11.47 5.41
C VAL A 183 18.72 -10.46 6.55
N SER A 184 19.85 -9.77 6.77
CA SER A 184 19.97 -8.75 7.81
C SER A 184 20.36 -7.40 7.20
N VAL A 185 19.62 -6.34 7.52
CA VAL A 185 19.86 -4.97 7.06
C VAL A 185 19.88 -4.02 8.26
N ALA A 186 20.95 -3.23 8.44
CA ALA A 186 21.10 -2.39 9.64
C ALA A 186 21.57 -0.96 9.37
N GLY A 187 21.22 -0.05 10.29
CA GLY A 187 21.93 1.20 10.54
C GLY A 187 21.65 2.33 9.55
N ALA A 188 20.42 2.83 9.47
CA ALA A 188 20.02 3.95 8.60
C ALA A 188 20.16 3.66 7.09
N ALA A 189 20.08 2.38 6.68
CA ALA A 189 20.01 2.04 5.27
C ALA A 189 18.68 2.49 4.65
N THR A 190 18.68 2.71 3.34
CA THR A 190 17.48 2.96 2.53
C THR A 190 17.45 1.97 1.38
N ILE A 191 16.34 1.26 1.22
CA ILE A 191 16.15 0.27 0.15
C ILE A 191 14.87 0.63 -0.59
N THR A 192 14.93 0.72 -1.91
CA THR A 192 13.77 0.81 -2.80
C THR A 192 13.59 -0.54 -3.47
N GLY A 193 12.36 -1.09 -3.49
CA GLY A 193 12.04 -2.43 -4.02
C GLY A 193 11.73 -3.46 -2.94
N SER A 194 11.05 -4.55 -3.31
CA SER A 194 10.58 -5.58 -2.38
C SER A 194 11.64 -6.64 -2.05
N ILE A 195 11.54 -7.31 -0.89
CA ILE A 195 12.52 -8.28 -0.38
C ILE A 195 11.90 -9.69 -0.28
N TYR A 196 12.66 -10.71 -0.70
CA TYR A 196 12.37 -12.12 -0.46
C TYR A 196 13.49 -12.76 0.38
N SER A 197 13.15 -13.50 1.42
CA SER A 197 14.14 -14.15 2.30
C SER A 197 13.61 -15.43 2.96
N LYS A 198 14.49 -16.24 3.57
CA LYS A 198 14.03 -17.29 4.49
C LYS A 198 13.65 -16.71 5.85
N SER A 199 14.41 -15.76 6.37
CA SER A 199 13.99 -14.91 7.49
C SER A 199 14.49 -13.50 7.24
N PHE A 200 13.78 -12.48 7.71
CA PHE A 200 14.20 -11.08 7.55
C PHE A 200 14.45 -10.44 8.91
N THR A 201 15.57 -9.74 9.06
CA THR A 201 15.84 -8.85 10.19
C THR A 201 16.27 -7.49 9.67
N ILE A 202 15.68 -6.43 10.20
CA ILE A 202 15.93 -5.05 9.76
C ILE A 202 16.02 -4.13 10.97
N GLU A 203 16.99 -3.22 10.98
CA GLU A 203 17.21 -2.27 12.08
C GLU A 203 17.45 -0.86 11.56
N GLN A 204 16.75 0.13 12.13
CA GLN A 204 16.89 1.55 11.81
C GLN A 204 16.79 1.90 10.31
N THR A 205 16.16 1.07 9.50
CA THR A 205 16.24 1.12 8.03
C THR A 205 14.89 1.48 7.41
N THR A 206 14.89 2.19 6.28
CA THR A 206 13.68 2.48 5.50
C THR A 206 13.62 1.60 4.26
N LEU A 207 12.52 0.85 4.10
CA LEU A 207 12.21 0.02 2.93
C LEU A 207 11.00 0.59 2.19
N ASP A 208 11.21 0.95 0.92
CA ASP A 208 10.18 1.35 -0.04
C ASP A 208 9.79 0.17 -0.92
N GLY A 209 9.10 -0.81 -0.31
CA GLY A 209 8.71 -2.08 -0.92
C GLY A 209 8.08 -3.03 0.10
N ASP A 210 7.71 -4.22 -0.37
CA ASP A 210 7.16 -5.31 0.45
C ASP A 210 8.25 -6.20 1.06
N ILE A 211 7.91 -6.95 2.11
CA ILE A 211 8.72 -8.06 2.64
C ILE A 211 7.93 -9.37 2.48
N VAL A 212 8.58 -10.38 1.91
CA VAL A 212 8.11 -11.77 1.88
C VAL A 212 9.17 -12.66 2.53
N SER A 213 8.78 -13.44 3.54
CA SER A 213 9.67 -14.30 4.32
C SER A 213 9.12 -15.73 4.44
N GLN A 214 9.96 -16.73 4.19
CA GLN A 214 9.63 -18.14 4.45
C GLN A 214 9.68 -18.52 5.94
N GLY A 215 9.96 -17.57 6.81
CA GLY A 215 10.25 -17.75 8.22
C GLY A 215 9.80 -16.52 8.99
N ASP A 216 10.63 -16.02 9.89
CA ASP A 216 10.29 -14.86 10.70
C ASP A 216 10.55 -13.55 9.94
N VAL A 217 9.87 -12.47 10.34
CA VAL A 217 10.24 -11.09 10.02
C VAL A 217 10.44 -10.32 11.32
N LYS A 218 11.58 -9.68 11.49
CA LYS A 218 11.96 -8.94 12.70
C LYS A 218 12.31 -7.50 12.34
N LEU A 219 11.35 -6.60 12.58
CA LEU A 219 11.55 -5.16 12.46
C LEU A 219 12.10 -4.64 13.79
N ASN A 220 13.42 -4.52 13.92
CA ASN A 220 14.08 -3.93 15.08
C ASN A 220 13.90 -2.39 15.08
N TYR A 221 14.32 -1.75 16.18
CA TYR A 221 14.16 -0.33 16.49
C TYR A 221 14.12 0.64 15.29
N ASN A 222 13.04 1.45 15.22
CA ASN A 222 12.86 2.54 14.26
C ASN A 222 12.98 2.12 12.77
N SER A 223 12.59 0.89 12.43
CA SER A 223 12.50 0.43 11.03
C SER A 223 11.20 0.87 10.37
N LYS A 224 11.21 1.19 9.07
CA LYS A 224 10.05 1.75 8.35
C LYS A 224 9.83 1.03 7.02
N ILE A 225 8.68 0.37 6.88
CA ILE A 225 8.29 -0.39 5.68
C ILE A 225 7.12 0.33 5.00
N LYS A 226 7.26 0.70 3.73
CA LYS A 226 6.16 1.34 2.97
C LYS A 226 5.21 0.35 2.31
N GLY A 227 5.65 -0.87 2.01
CA GLY A 227 4.80 -1.94 1.50
C GLY A 227 4.22 -2.81 2.61
N ASN A 228 3.82 -4.02 2.20
CA ASN A 228 3.25 -5.06 3.05
C ASN A 228 4.34 -5.94 3.65
N THR A 229 4.02 -6.67 4.71
CA THR A 229 4.89 -7.67 5.33
C THR A 229 4.18 -9.02 5.37
N CYS A 230 4.80 -10.06 4.81
CA CYS A 230 4.30 -11.44 4.87
C CYS A 230 5.37 -12.38 5.43
N ALA A 231 5.04 -13.12 6.48
CA ALA A 231 5.89 -14.13 7.10
C ALA A 231 5.18 -15.49 7.16
N LYS A 232 5.85 -16.58 6.75
CA LYS A 232 5.37 -17.94 6.99
C LYS A 232 5.53 -18.42 8.45
N LYS A 233 6.21 -17.64 9.28
CA LYS A 233 6.19 -17.81 10.73
C LYS A 233 5.70 -16.52 11.36
N SER A 234 6.46 -15.95 12.29
CA SER A 234 6.02 -14.84 13.11
C SER A 234 6.58 -13.51 12.62
N VAL A 235 5.79 -12.44 12.79
CA VAL A 235 6.25 -11.07 12.57
C VAL A 235 6.46 -10.41 13.92
N TYR A 236 7.63 -9.84 14.13
CA TYR A 236 8.03 -9.11 15.33
C TYR A 236 8.26 -7.66 14.93
N LEU A 237 7.50 -6.74 15.50
CA LEU A 237 7.69 -5.30 15.38
C LEU A 237 8.21 -4.79 16.72
N ALA A 238 9.50 -4.46 16.79
CA ALA A 238 10.15 -3.90 17.97
C ALA A 238 10.11 -2.36 17.98
N GLN A 239 10.32 -1.76 19.14
CA GLN A 239 10.12 -0.35 19.46
C GLN A 239 10.19 0.66 18.28
N SER A 240 9.10 1.42 18.09
CA SER A 240 8.97 2.48 17.07
C SER A 240 9.06 2.03 15.59
N SER A 241 8.83 0.75 15.28
CA SER A 241 8.78 0.27 13.88
C SER A 241 7.44 0.59 13.20
N VAL A 242 7.47 0.97 11.92
CA VAL A 242 6.27 1.36 11.16
C VAL A 242 6.11 0.51 9.91
N VAL A 243 4.92 -0.06 9.69
CA VAL A 243 4.51 -0.70 8.43
C VAL A 243 3.33 0.05 7.84
N LYS A 244 3.42 0.45 6.58
CA LYS A 244 2.36 1.22 5.89
C LYS A 244 1.33 0.33 5.19
N GLY A 245 1.74 -0.85 4.73
CA GLY A 245 0.86 -1.88 4.20
C GLY A 245 0.34 -2.85 5.28
N ASP A 246 -0.19 -3.98 4.83
CA ASP A 246 -0.71 -5.05 5.69
C ASP A 246 0.43 -5.88 6.32
N VAL A 247 0.16 -6.48 7.47
CA VAL A 247 1.03 -7.45 8.15
C VAL A 247 0.33 -8.81 8.20
N ASN A 248 0.95 -9.83 7.58
CA ASN A 248 0.41 -11.19 7.48
C ASN A 248 1.41 -12.20 8.05
N ALA A 249 0.99 -12.98 9.05
CA ALA A 249 1.79 -14.02 9.69
C ALA A 249 1.07 -15.38 9.61
N GLN A 250 1.77 -16.44 9.20
CA GLN A 250 1.26 -17.82 9.29
C GLN A 250 1.51 -18.48 10.65
N ASP A 251 2.22 -17.80 11.55
CA ASP A 251 2.21 -18.08 12.98
C ASP A 251 1.60 -16.87 13.73
N SER A 252 2.40 -16.05 14.40
CA SER A 252 1.93 -15.01 15.32
C SER A 252 2.49 -13.62 14.97
N VAL A 253 1.79 -12.56 15.36
CA VAL A 253 2.28 -11.17 15.29
C VAL A 253 2.54 -10.68 16.70
N TYR A 254 3.74 -10.14 16.91
CA TYR A 254 4.19 -9.51 18.14
C TYR A 254 4.50 -8.04 17.85
N MET A 255 3.87 -7.11 18.56
CA MET A 255 4.12 -5.67 18.45
C MET A 255 4.57 -5.11 19.79
N ASP A 256 5.64 -4.32 19.79
CA ASP A 256 6.23 -3.68 20.98
C ASP A 256 6.12 -2.16 20.94
N THR A 257 6.06 -1.55 22.11
CA THR A 257 6.24 -0.12 22.45
C THR A 257 6.48 0.82 21.25
N GLY A 258 5.43 1.40 20.67
CA GLY A 258 5.55 2.49 19.69
C GLY A 258 5.46 2.06 18.23
N CYS A 259 5.28 0.77 17.96
CA CYS A 259 5.06 0.30 16.60
C CYS A 259 3.74 0.81 16.00
N SER A 260 3.71 0.97 14.68
CA SER A 260 2.53 1.38 13.92
C SER A 260 2.29 0.49 12.70
N VAL A 261 1.05 0.06 12.45
CA VAL A 261 0.65 -0.61 11.20
C VAL A 261 -0.55 0.10 10.57
N GLU A 262 -0.44 0.61 9.35
CA GLU A 262 -1.53 1.32 8.63
C GLU A 262 -2.39 0.41 7.73
N GLY A 263 -1.95 -0.83 7.48
CA GLY A 263 -2.76 -1.90 6.91
C GLY A 263 -3.36 -2.85 7.97
N SER A 264 -4.06 -3.88 7.52
CA SER A 264 -4.62 -4.92 8.42
C SER A 264 -3.52 -5.80 9.02
N VAL A 265 -3.76 -6.34 10.21
CA VAL A 265 -2.88 -7.31 10.87
C VAL A 265 -3.57 -8.66 10.96
N ASN A 266 -3.01 -9.66 10.30
CA ASN A 266 -3.57 -11.00 10.16
C ASN A 266 -2.56 -12.05 10.67
N ALA A 267 -3.00 -12.94 11.56
CA ALA A 267 -2.21 -14.05 12.11
C ALA A 267 -3.02 -15.37 12.08
N ILE A 268 -2.38 -16.51 11.81
CA ILE A 268 -3.04 -17.81 11.98
C ILE A 268 -3.13 -18.18 13.47
N ASN A 269 -2.09 -17.90 14.25
CA ASN A 269 -2.09 -18.08 15.69
C ASN A 269 -2.43 -16.74 16.37
N ASN A 270 -1.47 -16.10 17.03
CA ASN A 270 -1.76 -15.03 17.99
C ASN A 270 -1.45 -13.64 17.46
N ILE A 271 -2.18 -12.64 17.92
CA ILE A 271 -1.77 -11.23 17.85
C ILE A 271 -1.53 -10.77 19.29
N ILE A 272 -0.30 -10.37 19.59
CA ILE A 272 0.15 -9.92 20.91
C ILE A 272 0.65 -8.48 20.79
N LEU A 273 -0.04 -7.56 21.45
CA LEU A 273 0.34 -6.15 21.54
C LEU A 273 0.96 -5.89 22.92
N GLY A 274 2.19 -5.38 22.94
CA GLY A 274 3.00 -5.14 24.12
C GLY A 274 2.51 -4.01 25.03
N THR A 275 3.14 -3.93 26.20
CA THR A 275 2.83 -3.03 27.32
C THR A 275 2.95 -1.53 26.98
N PRO A 276 2.29 -0.64 27.74
CA PRO A 276 1.64 0.54 27.20
C PRO A 276 2.52 1.78 27.15
N VAL A 277 1.97 2.79 26.48
CA VAL A 277 2.37 4.19 26.58
C VAL A 277 1.18 5.14 26.61
N ASP A 278 1.42 6.21 27.35
CA ASP A 278 0.72 7.50 27.44
C ASP A 278 -0.21 7.89 26.27
N ILE A 279 -1.48 8.15 26.62
CA ILE A 279 -2.51 8.79 25.79
C ILE A 279 -3.04 10.03 26.55
N ASP A 280 -2.16 10.98 26.89
CA ASP A 280 -2.54 12.30 27.44
C ASP A 280 -1.82 13.48 26.76
N GLY A 281 -1.74 13.44 25.41
CA GLY A 281 -1.40 14.61 24.58
C GLY A 281 0.03 15.15 24.64
N SER A 282 0.91 14.56 25.45
CA SER A 282 2.35 14.80 25.44
C SER A 282 2.99 14.14 24.21
N LYS A 283 3.70 14.92 23.37
CA LYS A 283 4.25 14.49 22.06
C LYS A 283 5.42 13.48 22.14
N ARG A 284 5.48 12.59 23.13
CA ARG A 284 6.61 11.67 23.34
C ARG A 284 6.23 10.26 23.78
N SER A 285 6.75 9.31 22.98
CA SER A 285 7.27 8.01 23.41
C SER A 285 6.30 6.87 23.64
N GLY A 286 5.80 6.23 22.56
CA GLY A 286 5.91 4.76 22.40
C GLY A 286 4.71 3.80 22.55
N CYS A 287 3.48 4.06 22.09
CA CYS A 287 2.37 3.06 22.22
C CYS A 287 2.17 2.16 20.97
N CYS A 288 1.66 0.94 21.19
CA CYS A 288 1.16 0.01 20.17
C CYS A 288 -0.01 0.55 19.34
N TYR A 289 0.18 1.09 18.12
CA TYR A 289 -0.92 1.53 17.27
C TYR A 289 -1.14 0.60 16.06
N VAL A 290 -2.28 -0.07 15.98
CA VAL A 290 -2.77 -0.56 14.68
C VAL A 290 -3.79 0.47 14.18
N ILE A 291 -3.47 1.06 13.03
CA ILE A 291 -4.22 2.13 12.36
C ILE A 291 -5.08 1.57 11.21
N GLY A 292 -4.64 0.45 10.62
CA GLY A 292 -5.30 -0.16 9.46
C GLY A 292 -6.53 -1.01 9.76
N LYS A 293 -7.09 -1.61 8.70
CA LYS A 293 -8.53 -1.88 8.60
C LYS A 293 -9.06 -3.01 9.49
N ASP A 294 -8.31 -4.06 9.75
CA ASP A 294 -8.79 -5.22 10.52
C ASP A 294 -7.68 -5.87 11.38
N LEU A 295 -8.09 -6.49 12.49
CA LEU A 295 -7.29 -7.46 13.25
C LEU A 295 -7.92 -8.85 13.11
N ASN A 296 -7.22 -9.81 12.50
CA ASN A 296 -7.70 -11.18 12.33
C ASN A 296 -6.72 -12.20 12.93
N ALA A 297 -7.16 -13.02 13.88
CA ALA A 297 -6.37 -14.10 14.48
C ALA A 297 -7.12 -15.44 14.40
N GLY A 298 -6.45 -16.54 14.03
CA GLY A 298 -7.01 -17.89 14.25
C GLY A 298 -6.83 -18.39 15.70
N GLY A 299 -5.91 -17.80 16.45
CA GLY A 299 -5.67 -18.05 17.87
C GLY A 299 -6.17 -16.93 18.76
N TYR A 300 -5.32 -16.45 19.67
CA TYR A 300 -5.68 -15.45 20.66
C TYR A 300 -5.33 -14.02 20.22
N ILE A 301 -6.20 -13.06 20.50
CA ILE A 301 -5.84 -11.64 20.51
C ILE A 301 -5.68 -11.21 21.97
N VAL A 302 -4.45 -10.81 22.31
CA VAL A 302 -4.08 -10.31 23.64
C VAL A 302 -3.50 -8.93 23.47
N THR A 303 -4.15 -7.95 24.11
CA THR A 303 -3.65 -6.59 24.19
C THR A 303 -3.31 -6.27 25.64
N ALA A 304 -2.20 -5.57 25.86
CA ALA A 304 -1.89 -4.96 27.15
C ALA A 304 -2.55 -3.57 27.26
N ASP A 305 -2.31 -2.90 28.40
CA ASP A 305 -3.00 -1.69 28.86
C ASP A 305 -3.25 -0.60 27.78
N GLN A 306 -4.35 0.13 27.95
CA GLN A 306 -4.86 1.24 27.13
C GLN A 306 -5.04 0.91 25.64
N THR A 307 -5.81 -0.15 25.36
CA THR A 307 -6.19 -0.52 24.00
C THR A 307 -7.33 0.37 23.47
N VAL A 308 -7.01 1.27 22.55
CA VAL A 308 -7.99 1.98 21.73
C VAL A 308 -8.03 1.36 20.33
N ILE A 309 -9.24 1.08 19.83
CA ILE A 309 -9.48 0.63 18.45
C ILE A 309 -10.71 1.40 17.93
N GLY A 310 -10.58 2.62 17.41
CA GLY A 310 -11.70 3.29 16.71
C GLY A 310 -11.31 4.43 15.76
N LYS A 311 -11.75 5.64 16.09
CA LYS A 311 -11.21 6.90 15.55
C LYS A 311 -11.13 7.85 16.74
N VAL A 312 -9.96 8.43 16.98
CA VAL A 312 -9.77 9.47 18.01
C VAL A 312 -9.31 10.75 17.33
N SER A 313 -10.07 11.81 17.52
CA SER A 313 -9.75 13.16 17.05
C SER A 313 -9.16 13.97 18.22
N GLU A 314 -7.84 14.03 18.34
CA GLU A 314 -7.18 14.80 19.41
C GLU A 314 -6.82 16.20 18.94
N LYS A 315 -6.97 17.19 19.81
CA LYS A 315 -6.36 18.52 19.60
C LYS A 315 -4.96 18.51 20.18
N THR A 316 -3.97 18.68 19.30
CA THR A 316 -2.60 18.97 19.72
C THR A 316 -2.49 20.33 20.41
N SER A 317 -1.37 20.57 21.11
CA SER A 317 -1.12 21.79 21.89
C SER A 317 -1.07 23.10 21.08
N ASP A 318 -1.01 23.03 19.74
CA ASP A 318 -1.16 24.17 18.82
C ASP A 318 -2.61 24.38 18.33
N GLY A 319 -3.55 23.56 18.81
CA GLY A 319 -4.97 23.60 18.47
C GLY A 319 -5.37 22.77 17.23
N LYS A 320 -4.41 22.18 16.50
CA LYS A 320 -4.70 21.35 15.33
C LYS A 320 -5.31 20.00 15.75
N VAL A 321 -6.41 19.62 15.10
CA VAL A 321 -7.00 18.28 15.24
C VAL A 321 -6.18 17.27 14.43
N ILE A 322 -5.76 16.18 15.08
CA ILE A 322 -5.20 14.98 14.44
C ILE A 322 -6.24 13.87 14.57
N ASP A 323 -6.62 13.31 13.43
CA ASP A 323 -7.45 12.11 13.36
C ASP A 323 -6.56 10.86 13.36
N ILE A 324 -6.62 10.09 14.44
CA ILE A 324 -6.00 8.78 14.55
C ILE A 324 -7.06 7.73 14.17
N TYR A 325 -6.78 6.94 13.15
CA TYR A 325 -7.61 5.82 12.70
C TYR A 325 -7.13 4.52 13.35
N TYR A 326 -8.00 3.50 13.40
CA TYR A 326 -7.77 2.20 14.00
C TYR A 326 -8.73 1.15 13.34
N PRO A 327 -8.56 -0.16 13.57
CA PRO A 327 -9.33 -1.19 12.87
C PRO A 327 -10.86 -1.14 13.00
N SER A 328 -11.50 -1.47 11.88
CA SER A 328 -12.94 -1.59 11.66
C SER A 328 -13.53 -2.94 12.06
N SER A 329 -12.74 -4.02 12.12
CA SER A 329 -13.15 -5.26 12.79
C SER A 329 -12.02 -5.95 13.54
N VAL A 330 -12.41 -6.69 14.58
CA VAL A 330 -11.52 -7.54 15.39
C VAL A 330 -12.12 -8.95 15.38
N ARG A 331 -11.39 -9.94 14.87
CA ARG A 331 -11.85 -11.31 14.72
C ARG A 331 -10.84 -12.28 15.32
N ALA A 332 -11.31 -13.16 16.19
CA ALA A 332 -10.51 -14.27 16.71
C ALA A 332 -11.29 -15.59 16.68
N ASP A 333 -10.69 -16.65 16.16
CA ASP A 333 -11.25 -18.00 16.36
C ASP A 333 -11.00 -18.50 17.79
N GLY A 334 -9.90 -18.07 18.44
CA GLY A 334 -9.63 -18.35 19.85
C GLY A 334 -10.34 -17.39 20.81
N ARG A 335 -9.70 -17.15 21.96
CA ARG A 335 -10.15 -16.18 22.97
C ARG A 335 -9.63 -14.77 22.68
N ILE A 336 -10.47 -13.79 22.96
CA ILE A 336 -10.10 -12.37 23.02
C ILE A 336 -10.06 -11.95 24.49
N ARG A 337 -9.00 -11.24 24.90
CA ARG A 337 -8.88 -10.65 26.24
C ARG A 337 -8.42 -9.19 26.15
N ILE A 338 -9.13 -8.25 26.79
CA ILE A 338 -8.85 -6.80 26.70
C ILE A 338 -8.99 -6.14 28.07
N TRP A 339 -7.87 -5.69 28.65
CA TRP A 339 -7.69 -5.08 29.98
C TRP A 339 -6.44 -4.19 29.96
N GLU A 340 -6.37 -2.94 30.44
CA GLU A 340 -7.39 -1.88 30.67
C GLU A 340 -6.76 -0.52 30.25
N HIS A 341 -7.42 0.55 29.77
CA HIS A 341 -8.83 0.79 29.47
C HIS A 341 -9.18 0.45 28.00
N THR A 342 -10.45 0.64 27.58
CA THR A 342 -10.96 0.13 26.30
C THR A 342 -12.01 1.02 25.59
N LYS A 343 -11.81 1.30 24.30
CA LYS A 343 -12.89 1.73 23.38
C LYS A 343 -12.74 1.05 22.01
N LEU A 344 -13.83 0.54 21.43
CA LEU A 344 -13.86 -0.26 20.19
C LEU A 344 -14.90 0.26 19.19
N GLY A 345 -14.48 0.62 17.97
CA GLY A 345 -15.25 1.45 17.04
C GLY A 345 -15.29 2.93 17.43
N SER A 346 -15.67 3.78 16.48
CA SER A 346 -16.09 5.16 16.73
C SER A 346 -17.56 5.35 16.38
N GLU A 347 -18.18 6.43 16.85
CA GLU A 347 -19.54 6.82 16.45
C GLU A 347 -19.68 7.03 14.93
N THR A 348 -18.58 7.34 14.24
CA THR A 348 -18.52 7.50 12.78
C THR A 348 -18.13 6.24 12.00
N MET A 349 -17.57 5.24 12.67
CA MET A 349 -17.11 3.97 12.08
C MET A 349 -17.32 2.86 13.13
N PRO A 350 -18.51 2.23 13.16
CA PRO A 350 -18.83 1.19 14.14
C PRO A 350 -18.00 -0.06 13.88
N GLY A 351 -17.21 -0.46 14.89
CA GLY A 351 -16.32 -1.62 14.80
C GLY A 351 -17.00 -2.90 15.28
N THR A 352 -16.89 -4.00 14.53
CA THR A 352 -17.49 -5.29 14.91
C THR A 352 -16.46 -6.26 15.51
N VAL A 353 -16.81 -6.88 16.62
CA VAL A 353 -15.99 -7.89 17.31
C VAL A 353 -16.57 -9.28 17.09
N TYR A 354 -15.75 -10.24 16.67
CA TYR A 354 -16.10 -11.65 16.49
C TYR A 354 -15.16 -12.54 17.31
N SER A 355 -15.71 -13.44 18.12
CA SER A 355 -14.95 -14.45 18.86
C SER A 355 -15.60 -15.84 18.75
N SER A 356 -14.88 -16.84 18.26
CA SER A 356 -15.39 -18.23 18.32
C SER A 356 -15.20 -18.87 19.71
N GLY A 357 -14.18 -18.42 20.45
CA GLY A 357 -13.92 -18.80 21.85
C GLY A 357 -14.47 -17.82 22.90
N GLN A 358 -13.84 -17.84 24.09
CA GLN A 358 -14.16 -16.95 25.22
C GLN A 358 -13.81 -15.48 24.91
N LEU A 359 -14.66 -14.52 25.26
CA LEU A 359 -14.41 -13.09 25.06
C LEU A 359 -14.72 -12.26 26.32
N ASP A 360 -13.66 -11.73 26.93
CA ASP A 360 -13.64 -10.94 28.18
C ASP A 360 -12.61 -9.78 27.98
N ILE A 361 -12.90 -8.58 27.46
CA ILE A 361 -13.40 -7.39 28.22
C ILE A 361 -12.95 -7.38 29.71
N GLY A 362 -12.55 -6.29 30.37
CA GLY A 362 -12.50 -4.83 30.10
C GLY A 362 -11.45 -4.21 31.05
N GLN A 363 -11.47 -2.99 31.60
CA GLN A 363 -12.40 -1.85 31.65
C GLN A 363 -11.99 -0.78 30.61
N GLN A 364 -12.28 0.52 30.72
CA GLN A 364 -13.57 1.12 31.07
C GLN A 364 -14.31 1.32 29.75
N CYS A 365 -15.18 0.37 29.43
CA CYS A 365 -15.43 -0.02 28.04
C CYS A 365 -16.44 0.87 27.29
N ASN A 366 -16.21 1.15 26.00
CA ASN A 366 -17.33 1.42 25.09
C ASN A 366 -17.13 0.79 23.70
N ILE A 367 -18.16 0.19 23.09
CA ILE A 367 -18.08 -0.57 21.82
C ILE A 367 -19.18 -0.11 20.84
N PHE A 368 -18.85 0.51 19.71
CA PHE A 368 -19.85 1.20 18.86
C PHE A 368 -20.42 0.37 17.70
N GLY A 369 -19.97 -0.87 17.51
CA GLY A 369 -20.58 -1.84 16.60
C GLY A 369 -21.02 -3.11 17.33
N ASN A 370 -21.23 -4.19 16.56
CA ASN A 370 -21.76 -5.44 17.07
C ASN A 370 -20.69 -6.29 17.76
N VAL A 371 -21.09 -7.10 18.72
CA VAL A 371 -20.24 -8.08 19.42
C VAL A 371 -20.85 -9.46 19.27
N TYR A 372 -20.12 -10.37 18.63
CA TYR A 372 -20.49 -11.77 18.45
C TYR A 372 -19.50 -12.66 19.20
N SER A 373 -19.99 -13.53 20.09
CA SER A 373 -19.20 -14.58 20.73
C SER A 373 -19.95 -15.90 20.71
N ASN A 374 -19.30 -17.01 20.34
CA ASN A 374 -19.92 -18.35 20.39
C ASN A 374 -19.85 -19.02 21.78
N ALA A 375 -19.10 -18.46 22.74
CA ALA A 375 -18.88 -19.05 24.05
C ALA A 375 -19.33 -18.14 25.19
N ALA A 376 -18.89 -18.45 26.42
CA ALA A 376 -19.04 -17.55 27.56
C ALA A 376 -18.29 -16.23 27.31
N ALA A 377 -18.93 -15.11 27.69
CA ALA A 377 -18.37 -13.77 27.53
C ALA A 377 -18.70 -12.88 28.75
N ASN A 378 -17.82 -11.94 29.06
CA ASN A 378 -17.73 -11.36 30.41
C ASN A 378 -17.42 -9.85 30.29
N VAL A 379 -18.44 -9.01 30.10
CA VAL A 379 -18.29 -7.62 29.61
C VAL A 379 -18.20 -6.58 30.75
N GLU A 380 -17.04 -6.47 31.42
CA GLU A 380 -16.83 -5.59 32.58
C GLU A 380 -15.44 -4.93 32.57
N GLN A 381 -15.21 -3.68 32.97
CA GLN A 381 -16.03 -2.79 33.81
C GLN A 381 -16.40 -1.47 33.07
N ASP A 382 -17.49 -0.82 33.47
CA ASP A 382 -18.00 0.49 33.00
C ASP A 382 -18.34 0.65 31.49
N THR A 383 -19.00 -0.39 30.98
CA THR A 383 -19.41 -0.64 29.58
C THR A 383 -20.52 0.25 28.98
N THR A 384 -20.32 0.77 27.76
CA THR A 384 -21.42 1.11 26.82
C THR A 384 -21.27 0.50 25.42
N VAL A 385 -22.27 -0.23 24.91
CA VAL A 385 -22.31 -0.76 23.53
C VAL A 385 -23.38 -0.06 22.68
N TYR A 386 -23.08 0.29 21.42
CA TYR A 386 -24.03 0.93 20.49
C TYR A 386 -24.43 0.07 19.27
N GLY A 387 -23.91 -1.16 19.15
CA GLY A 387 -24.47 -2.21 18.31
C GLY A 387 -25.20 -3.31 19.12
N ASP A 388 -25.39 -4.46 18.48
CA ASP A 388 -25.98 -5.67 19.06
C ASP A 388 -24.94 -6.54 19.80
N LEU A 389 -25.40 -7.31 20.79
CA LEU A 389 -24.60 -8.21 21.61
C LEU A 389 -25.15 -9.65 21.49
N TYR A 390 -24.47 -10.50 20.72
CA TYR A 390 -24.86 -11.87 20.41
C TYR A 390 -23.89 -12.88 21.02
N LEU A 391 -24.31 -13.52 22.11
CA LEU A 391 -23.49 -14.38 22.96
C LEU A 391 -24.04 -15.82 22.98
N GLY A 392 -23.19 -16.79 22.64
CA GLY A 392 -23.47 -18.22 22.74
C GLY A 392 -23.35 -18.77 24.16
N GLY A 393 -22.88 -17.97 25.12
CA GLY A 393 -22.81 -18.31 26.54
C GLY A 393 -23.60 -17.35 27.43
N LYS A 394 -23.30 -17.37 28.74
CA LYS A 394 -23.85 -16.40 29.71
C LYS A 394 -23.10 -15.07 29.60
N LEU A 395 -23.84 -13.98 29.78
CA LEU A 395 -23.33 -12.63 30.01
C LEU A 395 -23.30 -12.36 31.51
N PHE A 396 -22.14 -11.99 32.05
CA PHE A 396 -22.00 -11.52 33.43
C PHE A 396 -21.86 -9.98 33.44
N ILE A 397 -22.50 -9.33 34.41
CA ILE A 397 -22.50 -7.87 34.61
C ILE A 397 -22.35 -7.57 36.10
N LYS A 398 -21.11 -7.41 36.58
CA LYS A 398 -20.81 -7.10 37.99
C LYS A 398 -20.73 -5.59 38.32
N SER A 399 -20.78 -4.68 37.35
CA SER A 399 -20.58 -3.23 37.60
C SER A 399 -21.43 -2.35 36.70
N CYS A 400 -21.72 -1.14 37.19
CA CYS A 400 -22.71 -0.23 36.66
C CYS A 400 -22.16 1.21 36.67
N PRO A 401 -22.47 2.04 35.65
CA PRO A 401 -23.53 1.86 34.66
C PRO A 401 -23.18 0.88 33.52
N PHE A 402 -24.19 0.13 33.06
CA PHE A 402 -24.13 -0.73 31.88
C PHE A 402 -25.18 -0.26 30.87
N LYS A 403 -24.77 0.02 29.63
CA LYS A 403 -25.67 0.51 28.58
C LYS A 403 -25.45 -0.25 27.27
N VAL A 404 -26.53 -0.79 26.68
CA VAL A 404 -26.51 -1.36 25.32
C VAL A 404 -27.69 -0.78 24.54
N SER A 405 -27.42 -0.27 23.33
CA SER A 405 -28.47 0.34 22.49
C SER A 405 -29.12 -0.64 21.51
N GLY A 406 -28.42 -1.72 21.14
CA GLY A 406 -28.94 -2.79 20.28
C GLY A 406 -29.61 -3.94 21.03
N VAL A 407 -29.77 -5.07 20.34
CA VAL A 407 -30.31 -6.34 20.86
C VAL A 407 -29.29 -7.01 21.77
N VAL A 408 -29.74 -7.57 22.90
CA VAL A 408 -28.92 -8.46 23.74
C VAL A 408 -29.50 -9.88 23.66
N SER A 409 -28.71 -10.80 23.13
CA SER A 409 -29.05 -12.22 23.01
C SER A 409 -27.96 -13.06 23.68
N SER A 410 -28.31 -13.81 24.71
CA SER A 410 -27.38 -14.67 25.47
C SER A 410 -28.10 -15.90 26.03
N LEU A 411 -27.35 -16.93 26.45
CA LEU A 411 -27.92 -18.08 27.18
C LEU A 411 -28.32 -17.74 28.62
N GLY A 412 -28.05 -16.53 29.09
CA GLY A 412 -28.47 -16.04 30.40
C GLY A 412 -27.70 -14.79 30.80
N ILE A 413 -28.35 -13.90 31.55
CA ILE A 413 -27.75 -12.66 32.05
C ILE A 413 -27.64 -12.77 33.57
N ASP A 414 -26.43 -12.63 34.11
CA ASP A 414 -26.15 -12.55 35.54
C ASP A 414 -25.73 -11.12 35.90
N ALA A 415 -26.70 -10.33 36.36
CA ALA A 415 -26.52 -8.93 36.77
C ALA A 415 -26.60 -8.77 38.31
N THR A 416 -26.09 -9.76 39.05
CA THR A 416 -26.39 -9.94 40.50
C THR A 416 -26.05 -8.74 41.40
N SER A 417 -25.06 -7.90 41.05
CA SER A 417 -24.64 -6.72 41.81
C SER A 417 -25.22 -5.38 41.30
N CYS A 418 -25.79 -5.31 40.10
CA CYS A 418 -26.26 -4.08 39.45
C CYS A 418 -27.69 -3.65 39.87
N ARG A 419 -28.09 -3.89 41.12
CA ARG A 419 -29.50 -3.81 41.55
C ARG A 419 -30.02 -2.41 41.91
N ASN A 420 -29.16 -1.41 42.08
CA ASN A 420 -29.53 -0.10 42.67
C ASN A 420 -29.29 1.11 41.74
N SER A 421 -28.91 0.94 40.48
CA SER A 421 -28.67 2.04 39.52
C SER A 421 -29.89 2.31 38.64
N SER A 422 -30.43 3.54 38.71
CA SER A 422 -31.66 3.98 38.02
C SER A 422 -31.48 4.30 36.52
N GLY A 423 -30.58 3.60 35.82
CA GLY A 423 -30.13 3.97 34.45
C GLY A 423 -29.98 2.83 33.45
N ASN A 424 -30.44 1.61 33.74
CA ASN A 424 -30.19 0.45 32.88
C ASN A 424 -31.17 0.42 31.68
N SER A 425 -30.70 0.82 30.49
CA SER A 425 -31.42 0.59 29.24
C SER A 425 -30.99 -0.73 28.60
N PHE A 426 -31.86 -1.74 28.65
CA PHE A 426 -31.73 -2.97 27.88
C PHE A 426 -32.57 -2.89 26.61
N GLY A 427 -32.03 -3.34 25.48
CA GLY A 427 -32.83 -3.66 24.30
C GLY A 427 -33.72 -4.89 24.50
N ARG A 428 -34.34 -5.37 23.43
CA ARG A 428 -35.16 -6.59 23.46
C ARG A 428 -34.28 -7.81 23.77
N ILE A 429 -34.53 -8.47 24.89
CA ILE A 429 -33.92 -9.78 25.18
C ILE A 429 -34.61 -10.84 24.32
N SER A 430 -33.83 -11.66 23.60
CA SER A 430 -34.34 -12.75 22.78
C SER A 430 -33.54 -14.03 23.00
N GLY A 431 -34.24 -15.17 23.04
CA GLY A 431 -33.62 -16.49 23.08
C GLY A 431 -32.81 -16.74 21.82
N VAL A 432 -31.59 -17.25 21.99
CA VAL A 432 -30.59 -17.35 20.93
C VAL A 432 -30.98 -18.43 19.92
N THR A 433 -31.13 -18.06 18.65
CA THR A 433 -30.96 -19.01 17.53
C THR A 433 -29.49 -18.97 17.13
N SER A 434 -28.88 -20.13 16.84
CA SER A 434 -27.44 -20.21 16.54
C SER A 434 -27.06 -19.30 15.38
N PHE A 435 -26.14 -18.37 15.62
CA PHE A 435 -25.58 -17.51 14.57
C PHE A 435 -24.42 -18.22 13.88
N SER A 436 -24.39 -18.17 12.54
CA SER A 436 -23.19 -18.54 11.79
C SER A 436 -22.21 -17.37 11.88
N LEU A 437 -21.16 -17.52 12.70
CA LEU A 437 -20.05 -16.58 12.67
C LEU A 437 -19.38 -16.64 11.29
N LEU A 438 -19.11 -15.47 10.72
CA LEU A 438 -18.12 -15.37 9.66
C LEU A 438 -16.76 -15.66 10.30
N ALA A 439 -16.14 -16.77 9.89
CA ALA A 439 -14.76 -17.07 10.28
C ALA A 439 -13.84 -15.88 9.93
N PRO A 440 -12.75 -15.66 10.68
CA PRO A 440 -11.70 -14.74 10.28
C PRO A 440 -11.26 -15.03 8.85
N ASN A 441 -11.02 -13.99 8.06
CA ASN A 441 -10.31 -14.17 6.81
C ASN A 441 -8.86 -14.52 7.17
N LEU A 442 -8.52 -15.81 7.12
CA LEU A 442 -7.14 -16.26 7.33
C LEU A 442 -6.22 -15.50 6.35
N PRO A 443 -5.00 -15.11 6.79
CA PRO A 443 -4.06 -14.43 5.91
C PRO A 443 -3.81 -15.27 4.65
N SER A 444 -3.88 -14.63 3.49
CA SER A 444 -3.48 -15.25 2.22
C SER A 444 -2.07 -15.84 2.37
N PRO A 445 -1.81 -17.08 1.93
CA PRO A 445 -0.51 -17.69 2.12
C PRO A 445 0.61 -16.85 1.51
N CYS A 446 1.72 -16.67 2.24
CA CYS A 446 2.88 -15.97 1.68
C CYS A 446 3.40 -16.71 0.46
N VAL A 447 3.65 -15.96 -0.61
CA VAL A 447 4.02 -16.51 -1.92
C VAL A 447 5.30 -17.33 -1.80
N ASN A 448 5.30 -18.51 -2.41
CA ASN A 448 6.53 -19.26 -2.68
C ASN A 448 7.07 -18.78 -4.01
N GLU A 449 8.25 -18.21 -4.01
CA GLU A 449 8.96 -17.89 -5.24
C GLU A 449 9.84 -19.08 -5.64
N GLU A 450 9.99 -19.29 -6.94
CA GLU A 450 10.88 -20.32 -7.46
C GLU A 450 12.35 -19.97 -7.16
N GLY A 451 13.20 -21.00 -7.05
CA GLY A 451 14.62 -20.80 -6.81
C GLY A 451 15.35 -20.31 -8.04
N ILE A 452 16.40 -19.51 -7.85
CA ILE A 452 17.27 -19.08 -8.96
C ILE A 452 17.99 -20.31 -9.53
N LYS A 453 17.86 -20.49 -10.85
CA LYS A 453 18.64 -21.45 -11.59
C LYS A 453 20.07 -20.92 -11.78
N ILE A 454 21.01 -21.49 -11.03
CA ILE A 454 22.44 -21.15 -11.09
C ILE A 454 22.99 -21.44 -12.49
N THR A 455 23.75 -20.51 -13.07
CA THR A 455 24.36 -20.65 -14.39
C THR A 455 25.59 -21.55 -14.29
N SER A 456 25.73 -22.58 -15.13
CA SER A 456 26.97 -23.36 -15.20
C SER A 456 27.98 -22.72 -16.16
N PHE A 457 29.17 -22.41 -15.68
CA PHE A 457 30.25 -21.82 -16.49
C PHE A 457 31.64 -22.24 -16.00
N SER A 458 32.67 -21.91 -16.79
CA SER A 458 34.07 -22.16 -16.45
C SER A 458 34.96 -20.99 -16.87
N ALA A 459 35.94 -20.68 -16.04
CA ALA A 459 36.92 -19.62 -16.23
C ALA A 459 38.17 -20.13 -16.98
N GLY A 460 39.05 -19.20 -17.35
CA GLY A 460 40.36 -19.49 -17.94
C GLY A 460 41.47 -19.57 -16.88
N SER A 461 42.71 -19.76 -17.32
CA SER A 461 43.89 -19.75 -16.43
C SER A 461 44.76 -18.49 -16.56
N ALA A 462 44.73 -17.81 -17.71
CA ALA A 462 45.53 -16.62 -17.97
C ALA A 462 44.93 -15.37 -17.28
N SER A 463 45.73 -14.65 -16.51
CA SER A 463 45.31 -13.37 -15.92
C SER A 463 44.96 -12.36 -17.01
N PRO A 464 43.90 -11.54 -16.83
CA PRO A 464 43.56 -10.51 -17.80
C PRO A 464 44.65 -9.42 -17.80
N ASN A 465 45.01 -8.92 -18.99
CA ASN A 465 45.91 -7.78 -19.09
C ASN A 465 45.15 -6.49 -18.72
N ILE A 466 45.17 -6.13 -17.44
CA ILE A 466 44.48 -4.94 -16.89
C ILE A 466 44.97 -3.60 -17.47
N ASN A 467 46.10 -3.59 -18.20
CA ASN A 467 46.57 -2.40 -18.91
C ASN A 467 45.93 -2.24 -20.30
N LYS A 468 45.28 -3.29 -20.83
CA LYS A 468 44.53 -3.24 -22.09
C LYS A 468 43.16 -2.59 -21.83
N LYS A 469 42.81 -1.60 -22.67
CA LYS A 469 41.54 -0.88 -22.59
C LYS A 469 40.80 -1.02 -23.93
N PRO A 470 39.60 -1.63 -23.97
CA PRO A 470 38.96 -2.41 -22.90
C PRO A 470 39.64 -3.78 -22.67
N ILE A 471 39.32 -4.41 -21.54
CA ILE A 471 39.43 -5.86 -21.39
C ILE A 471 38.35 -6.47 -22.31
N LEU A 472 38.74 -7.40 -23.18
CA LEU A 472 37.79 -8.02 -24.12
C LEU A 472 36.97 -9.11 -23.42
N PRO A 473 35.73 -9.40 -23.86
CA PRO A 473 34.97 -10.55 -23.39
C PRO A 473 35.71 -11.86 -23.70
N ASP A 474 36.11 -12.60 -22.66
CA ASP A 474 36.82 -13.89 -22.78
C ASP A 474 36.84 -14.65 -21.41
N LYS A 475 37.53 -15.80 -21.37
CA LYS A 475 37.81 -16.60 -20.18
C LYS A 475 39.19 -16.33 -19.60
N TYR A 476 39.21 -15.89 -18.34
CA TYR A 476 40.39 -15.44 -17.62
C TYR A 476 40.59 -16.18 -16.29
N GLY A 477 41.82 -16.11 -15.77
CA GLY A 477 42.19 -16.52 -14.42
C GLY A 477 41.64 -15.56 -13.35
N ALA A 478 42.44 -15.31 -12.31
CA ALA A 478 42.09 -14.32 -11.29
C ALA A 478 42.25 -12.88 -11.84
N LEU A 479 41.22 -12.05 -11.65
CA LEU A 479 41.31 -10.61 -11.87
C LEU A 479 41.90 -9.96 -10.61
N LYS A 480 43.18 -9.58 -10.70
CA LYS A 480 43.95 -8.96 -9.61
C LYS A 480 44.23 -7.48 -9.97
N PRO A 481 43.32 -6.55 -9.70
CA PRO A 481 43.57 -5.13 -9.90
C PRO A 481 44.72 -4.65 -9.00
N ASN A 482 45.47 -3.63 -9.45
CA ASN A 482 46.40 -2.90 -8.59
C ASN A 482 45.63 -1.79 -7.84
N GLN A 483 46.22 -1.27 -6.75
CA GLN A 483 45.71 -0.06 -6.10
C GLN A 483 45.60 1.09 -7.12
N ASN A 484 44.49 1.85 -7.09
CA ASN A 484 44.16 2.92 -8.03
C ASN A 484 44.06 2.51 -9.51
N SER A 485 44.02 1.21 -9.84
CA SER A 485 43.89 0.75 -11.22
C SER A 485 42.52 1.06 -11.82
N SER A 486 42.45 1.11 -13.15
CA SER A 486 41.23 1.44 -13.89
C SER A 486 40.90 0.30 -14.86
N LEU A 487 39.81 -0.40 -14.59
CA LEU A 487 39.34 -1.56 -15.35
C LEU A 487 38.26 -1.10 -16.33
N TYR A 488 38.36 -1.50 -17.59
CA TYR A 488 37.43 -1.10 -18.66
C TYR A 488 36.77 -2.32 -19.26
N PHE A 489 35.44 -2.35 -19.25
CA PHE A 489 34.59 -3.41 -19.78
C PHE A 489 33.67 -2.82 -20.85
N THR A 490 33.42 -3.60 -21.90
CA THR A 490 32.43 -3.33 -22.95
C THR A 490 31.38 -4.43 -22.92
N HIS A 491 30.32 -4.31 -23.72
CA HIS A 491 29.33 -5.38 -23.93
C HIS A 491 29.98 -6.77 -24.14
N GLY A 492 29.36 -7.81 -23.59
CA GLY A 492 29.78 -9.21 -23.73
C GLY A 492 29.88 -9.98 -22.41
N ASN A 493 30.31 -11.24 -22.51
CA ASN A 493 30.42 -12.17 -21.38
C ASN A 493 31.89 -12.34 -20.96
N TYR A 494 32.16 -12.13 -19.66
CA TYR A 494 33.48 -12.26 -19.05
C TYR A 494 33.46 -13.38 -18.01
N TYR A 495 34.46 -14.26 -18.02
CA TYR A 495 34.55 -15.37 -17.06
C TYR A 495 35.86 -15.28 -16.29
N PHE A 496 35.81 -15.18 -14.96
CA PHE A 496 36.97 -15.07 -14.08
C PHE A 496 37.02 -16.24 -13.08
N THR A 497 38.23 -16.63 -12.68
CA THR A 497 38.40 -17.61 -11.60
C THR A 497 38.04 -16.99 -10.24
N SER A 498 38.43 -15.73 -10.03
CA SER A 498 38.13 -14.92 -8.86
C SER A 498 38.26 -13.43 -9.22
N ILE A 499 37.65 -12.55 -8.44
CA ILE A 499 37.94 -11.11 -8.45
C ILE A 499 38.51 -10.76 -7.08
N GLU A 500 39.76 -10.31 -7.05
CA GLU A 500 40.49 -10.06 -5.82
C GLU A 500 40.47 -8.58 -5.40
N TYR A 501 40.47 -8.36 -4.09
CA TYR A 501 40.48 -7.05 -3.46
C TYR A 501 41.70 -6.22 -3.88
N ALA A 502 41.47 -4.96 -4.24
CA ALA A 502 42.49 -3.91 -4.26
C ALA A 502 41.86 -2.57 -3.85
N TYR A 503 42.67 -1.63 -3.35
CA TYR A 503 42.17 -0.36 -2.84
C TYR A 503 41.90 0.66 -3.96
N ALA A 504 40.75 1.32 -3.91
CA ALA A 504 40.36 2.42 -4.79
C ALA A 504 40.40 2.08 -6.30
N VAL A 505 39.89 0.90 -6.67
CA VAL A 505 39.74 0.51 -8.08
C VAL A 505 38.66 1.38 -8.75
N LYS A 506 38.89 1.75 -10.01
CA LYS A 506 37.90 2.42 -10.85
C LYS A 506 37.34 1.46 -11.89
N TRP A 507 36.03 1.27 -11.87
CA TRP A 507 35.30 0.40 -12.80
C TRP A 507 34.66 1.25 -13.89
N TYR A 508 35.02 0.99 -15.15
CA TYR A 508 34.50 1.67 -16.32
C TYR A 508 33.69 0.68 -17.15
N PHE A 509 32.38 0.89 -17.23
CA PHE A 509 31.44 0.03 -17.95
C PHE A 509 30.86 0.76 -19.16
N ASP A 510 31.13 0.28 -20.37
CA ASP A 510 30.51 0.77 -21.60
C ASP A 510 29.33 -0.11 -22.01
N VAL A 511 28.13 0.40 -21.72
CA VAL A 511 26.84 -0.26 -21.99
C VAL A 511 26.18 0.28 -23.26
N SER A 512 26.88 1.09 -24.06
CA SER A 512 26.34 1.69 -25.30
C SER A 512 26.01 0.67 -26.40
N GLN A 513 26.61 -0.53 -26.33
CA GLN A 513 26.49 -1.59 -27.32
C GLN A 513 25.75 -2.84 -26.81
N GLY A 514 25.30 -2.86 -25.54
CA GLY A 514 24.54 -3.96 -24.95
C GLY A 514 25.04 -4.39 -23.56
N ASP A 515 24.57 -5.56 -23.12
CA ASP A 515 24.79 -6.08 -21.76
C ASP A 515 26.25 -6.50 -21.50
N ILE A 516 26.69 -6.30 -20.25
CA ILE A 516 27.96 -6.77 -19.68
C ILE A 516 27.65 -7.81 -18.61
N ASN A 517 28.01 -9.07 -18.87
CA ASN A 517 27.80 -10.17 -17.92
C ASN A 517 29.14 -10.68 -17.39
N ILE A 518 29.33 -10.67 -16.08
CA ILE A 518 30.56 -11.06 -15.38
C ILE A 518 30.29 -12.33 -14.56
N PHE A 519 30.99 -13.41 -14.87
CA PHE A 519 30.81 -14.71 -14.23
C PHE A 519 32.08 -15.10 -13.47
N VAL A 520 31.98 -15.40 -12.19
CA VAL A 520 33.12 -15.64 -11.29
C VAL A 520 33.00 -17.02 -10.65
N VAL A 521 33.98 -17.90 -10.86
CA VAL A 521 33.91 -19.31 -10.39
C VAL A 521 34.11 -19.44 -8.87
N ASN A 522 34.84 -18.51 -8.26
CA ASN A 522 35.03 -18.43 -6.81
C ASN A 522 34.53 -17.05 -6.33
N ASP A 523 35.19 -16.50 -5.31
CA ASP A 523 34.76 -15.28 -4.65
C ASP A 523 35.06 -14.03 -5.50
N ALA A 524 34.23 -13.00 -5.33
CA ALA A 524 34.40 -11.67 -5.91
C ALA A 524 34.38 -10.60 -4.80
N SER A 525 35.55 -10.07 -4.45
CA SER A 525 35.67 -8.96 -3.50
C SER A 525 35.91 -7.66 -4.25
N ILE A 526 35.07 -6.65 -3.99
CA ILE A 526 35.06 -5.36 -4.67
C ILE A 526 35.31 -4.27 -3.64
N ASN A 527 36.34 -3.46 -3.91
CA ASN A 527 36.65 -2.27 -3.12
C ASN A 527 36.99 -1.08 -4.04
N ASP A 528 36.00 -0.23 -4.24
CA ASP A 528 36.11 1.03 -4.97
C ASP A 528 36.02 2.25 -4.02
N ARG A 529 36.30 2.06 -2.72
CA ARG A 529 36.15 3.07 -1.64
C ARG A 529 36.34 4.50 -2.12
N ILE A 530 35.24 5.24 -2.15
CA ILE A 530 35.13 6.60 -2.74
C ILE A 530 36.18 7.55 -2.16
N ASP A 531 36.45 7.49 -0.85
CA ASP A 531 37.47 8.32 -0.17
C ASP A 531 38.87 8.19 -0.78
N GLY A 532 39.19 7.02 -1.38
CA GLY A 532 40.45 6.75 -2.05
C GLY A 532 40.49 7.16 -3.52
N GLY A 533 39.39 7.71 -4.06
CA GLY A 533 39.24 8.04 -5.48
C GLY A 533 38.89 6.84 -6.36
N GLY A 534 38.44 5.72 -5.78
CA GLY A 534 37.77 4.65 -6.54
C GLY A 534 36.36 5.06 -6.97
N GLY A 535 35.71 4.19 -7.74
CA GLY A 535 34.29 4.35 -8.06
C GLY A 535 33.85 3.61 -9.32
N VAL A 536 32.54 3.58 -9.54
CA VAL A 536 31.91 3.06 -10.75
C VAL A 536 31.55 4.20 -11.72
N PHE A 537 31.96 4.05 -12.97
CA PHE A 537 31.75 4.97 -14.08
C PHE A 537 31.10 4.22 -15.24
N VAL A 538 30.09 4.82 -15.86
CA VAL A 538 29.29 4.19 -16.93
C VAL A 538 29.30 5.09 -18.16
N SER A 539 29.52 4.49 -19.32
CA SER A 539 29.33 5.12 -20.63
C SER A 539 28.10 4.56 -21.30
N THR A 540 27.23 5.46 -21.76
CA THR A 540 25.99 5.14 -22.50
C THR A 540 26.09 5.49 -23.98
N ASP A 541 27.22 6.06 -24.41
CA ASP A 541 27.47 6.53 -25.79
C ASP A 541 28.80 6.00 -26.38
N GLY A 542 29.57 5.19 -25.62
CA GLY A 542 30.86 4.61 -26.03
C GLY A 542 32.04 5.58 -25.98
N SER A 543 31.82 6.84 -25.57
CA SER A 543 32.82 7.92 -25.59
C SER A 543 33.04 8.58 -24.23
N SER A 544 31.98 8.78 -23.45
CA SER A 544 31.96 9.57 -22.22
C SER A 544 31.59 8.69 -21.03
N TYR A 545 32.48 8.60 -20.06
CA TYR A 545 32.27 7.82 -18.83
C TYR A 545 31.91 8.75 -17.68
N ASN A 546 30.67 8.64 -17.20
CA ASN A 546 30.12 9.47 -16.14
C ASN A 546 30.03 8.67 -14.83
N PRO A 547 30.25 9.27 -13.64
CA PRO A 547 30.03 8.58 -12.36
C PRO A 547 28.62 8.00 -12.27
N MET A 548 28.46 6.79 -11.74
CA MET A 548 27.19 6.06 -11.79
C MET A 548 25.97 6.83 -11.25
N LEU A 549 26.16 7.72 -10.27
CA LEU A 549 25.09 8.54 -9.67
C LEU A 549 24.59 9.68 -10.58
N SER A 550 25.32 9.98 -11.66
CA SER A 550 24.95 10.96 -12.69
C SER A 550 24.38 10.32 -13.95
N VAL A 551 24.32 8.98 -13.99
CA VAL A 551 23.77 8.19 -15.10
C VAL A 551 22.35 7.76 -14.75
N ASP A 552 21.46 7.69 -15.74
CA ASP A 552 20.10 7.22 -15.55
C ASP A 552 20.13 5.77 -15.01
N LYS A 553 19.47 5.55 -13.86
CA LYS A 553 19.52 4.28 -13.11
C LYS A 553 19.13 3.08 -13.99
N LYS A 554 18.26 3.26 -14.99
CA LYS A 554 17.85 2.18 -15.91
C LYS A 554 19.03 1.49 -16.60
N PHE A 555 20.15 2.18 -16.82
CA PHE A 555 21.32 1.59 -17.47
C PHE A 555 22.01 0.52 -16.62
N ALA A 556 21.71 0.43 -15.32
CA ALA A 556 22.15 -0.69 -14.48
C ALA A 556 21.55 -2.03 -14.94
N ALA A 557 20.44 -2.01 -15.67
CA ALA A 557 19.86 -3.22 -16.25
C ALA A 557 20.82 -3.94 -17.22
N ASN A 558 21.79 -3.22 -17.80
CA ASN A 558 22.79 -3.77 -18.72
C ASN A 558 24.00 -4.41 -18.01
N ILE A 559 24.05 -4.47 -16.68
CA ILE A 559 25.21 -5.01 -15.96
C ILE A 559 24.78 -6.13 -15.01
N TYR A 560 25.45 -7.27 -15.12
CA TYR A 560 25.22 -8.46 -14.32
C TYR A 560 26.55 -9.04 -13.81
N LEU A 561 26.60 -9.43 -12.54
CA LEU A 561 27.71 -10.19 -11.97
C LEU A 561 27.18 -11.40 -11.18
N GLU A 562 27.62 -12.59 -11.55
CA GLU A 562 27.35 -13.86 -10.86
C GLU A 562 28.64 -14.43 -10.28
N ALA A 563 28.63 -14.81 -9.00
CA ALA A 563 29.74 -15.50 -8.34
C ALA A 563 29.30 -16.84 -7.74
N HIS A 564 30.03 -17.91 -8.03
CA HIS A 564 29.87 -19.21 -7.37
C HIS A 564 30.63 -19.28 -6.03
N GLY A 565 31.35 -18.21 -5.69
CA GLY A 565 31.82 -17.89 -4.36
C GLY A 565 31.03 -16.75 -3.72
N ASN A 566 31.61 -16.17 -2.66
CA ASN A 566 31.05 -15.03 -1.94
C ASN A 566 31.15 -13.75 -2.78
N ILE A 567 30.23 -12.80 -2.58
CA ILE A 567 30.38 -11.41 -3.05
C ILE A 567 30.57 -10.51 -1.84
N ASP A 568 31.64 -9.73 -1.84
CA ASP A 568 31.98 -8.85 -0.72
C ASP A 568 32.24 -7.42 -1.22
N LEU A 569 31.27 -6.52 -0.97
CA LEU A 569 31.41 -5.09 -1.19
C LEU A 569 31.93 -4.44 0.10
N GLN A 570 33.16 -3.94 0.07
CA GLN A 570 33.81 -3.33 1.22
C GLN A 570 33.18 -1.99 1.62
N TRP A 571 33.62 -1.36 2.72
CA TRP A 571 33.05 -0.09 3.19
C TRP A 571 33.21 1.05 2.18
N GLY A 572 32.10 1.72 1.86
CA GLY A 572 32.03 2.78 0.86
C GLY A 572 32.26 2.29 -0.56
N SER A 573 31.98 1.01 -0.84
CA SER A 573 32.06 0.43 -2.17
C SER A 573 30.72 0.57 -2.89
N ASN A 574 30.73 1.16 -4.07
CA ASN A 574 29.54 1.36 -4.87
C ASN A 574 29.39 0.26 -5.93
N TRP A 575 28.16 0.01 -6.35
CA TRP A 575 27.88 -0.93 -7.45
C TRP A 575 26.76 -0.45 -8.36
N PHE A 576 26.87 -0.80 -9.64
CA PHE A 576 25.90 -0.50 -10.70
C PHE A 576 25.64 -1.79 -11.50
N GLY A 577 24.46 -2.38 -11.35
CA GLY A 577 24.08 -3.66 -11.93
C GLY A 577 23.59 -4.69 -10.93
N THR A 578 23.11 -5.83 -11.43
CA THR A 578 22.68 -6.96 -10.58
C THR A 578 23.85 -7.79 -10.08
N LEU A 579 23.78 -8.22 -8.82
CA LEU A 579 24.71 -9.13 -8.14
C LEU A 579 24.00 -10.45 -7.80
N MET A 580 24.64 -11.59 -8.09
CA MET A 580 24.16 -12.92 -7.73
C MET A 580 25.28 -13.76 -7.11
N THR A 581 25.03 -14.40 -5.97
CA THR A 581 25.99 -15.32 -5.34
C THR A 581 25.37 -16.67 -4.99
N THR A 582 26.13 -17.75 -5.16
CA THR A 582 25.73 -19.08 -4.66
C THR A 582 26.17 -19.34 -3.20
N LYS A 583 26.82 -18.36 -2.57
CA LYS A 583 27.25 -18.36 -1.16
C LYS A 583 26.72 -17.11 -0.44
N SER A 584 27.56 -16.37 0.28
CA SER A 584 27.13 -15.20 1.07
C SER A 584 27.45 -13.88 0.38
N PHE A 585 26.65 -12.86 0.71
CA PHE A 585 26.90 -11.47 0.39
C PHE A 585 27.14 -10.62 1.62
N SER A 586 28.18 -9.80 1.56
CA SER A 586 28.40 -8.70 2.50
C SER A 586 28.42 -7.38 1.74
N ALA A 587 27.63 -6.42 2.22
CA ALA A 587 27.82 -5.01 1.93
C ALA A 587 28.25 -4.30 3.21
N GLY A 588 29.46 -3.73 3.17
CA GLY A 588 29.94 -2.78 4.17
C GLY A 588 29.07 -1.53 4.25
N GLY A 589 29.37 -0.67 5.22
CA GLY A 589 28.61 0.57 5.40
C GLY A 589 28.89 1.61 4.32
N LYS A 590 27.93 2.51 4.11
CA LYS A 590 27.94 3.61 3.11
C LYS A 590 28.01 3.18 1.64
N ASN A 591 27.63 1.95 1.32
CA ASN A 591 27.61 1.45 -0.05
C ASN A 591 26.37 1.97 -0.79
N THR A 592 26.52 2.50 -2.00
CA THR A 592 25.38 2.75 -2.90
C THR A 592 25.33 1.67 -3.96
N ILE A 593 24.18 1.02 -4.11
CA ILE A 593 23.95 -0.05 -5.08
C ILE A 593 22.75 0.37 -5.94
N ILE A 594 22.97 0.58 -7.24
CA ILE A 594 21.88 0.76 -8.22
C ILE A 594 21.79 -0.55 -8.98
N GLY A 595 20.81 -1.38 -8.67
CA GLY A 595 20.79 -2.76 -9.13
C GLY A 595 19.83 -3.67 -8.37
N GLN A 596 20.13 -4.96 -8.41
CA GLN A 596 19.45 -5.99 -7.64
C GLN A 596 20.51 -6.88 -6.98
N TYR A 597 20.19 -7.48 -5.84
CA TYR A 597 21.02 -8.50 -5.22
C TYR A 597 20.23 -9.81 -5.00
N ALA A 598 20.87 -10.95 -5.28
CA ALA A 598 20.29 -12.25 -5.02
C ALA A 598 21.28 -13.32 -4.54
N THR A 599 20.78 -14.31 -3.80
CA THR A 599 21.53 -15.51 -3.40
C THR A 599 20.70 -16.77 -3.28
N THR A 600 21.33 -17.89 -3.66
CA THR A 600 20.88 -19.26 -3.33
C THR A 600 21.59 -19.83 -2.09
N GLY A 601 22.66 -19.17 -1.64
CA GLY A 601 23.61 -19.63 -0.63
C GLY A 601 23.46 -18.99 0.76
N ASN A 602 24.57 -18.99 1.51
CA ASN A 602 24.63 -18.86 2.97
C ASN A 602 24.48 -17.44 3.58
N GLY A 603 23.70 -16.55 2.96
CA GLY A 603 23.10 -15.37 3.62
C GLY A 603 23.47 -14.02 3.00
N ALA A 604 22.79 -12.95 3.45
CA ALA A 604 23.05 -11.59 3.01
C ALA A 604 23.05 -10.62 4.20
N ALA A 605 24.16 -9.88 4.36
CA ALA A 605 24.34 -8.88 5.41
C ALA A 605 24.62 -7.51 4.78
N ILE A 606 23.72 -6.56 5.00
CA ILE A 606 23.86 -5.17 4.55
C ILE A 606 24.06 -4.28 5.77
N SER A 607 25.24 -3.66 5.84
CA SER A 607 25.69 -2.86 6.95
C SER A 607 25.34 -1.37 6.79
N TRP A 608 25.79 -0.58 7.77
CA TRP A 608 25.29 0.75 8.10
C TRP A 608 25.23 1.72 6.90
N SER A 609 24.04 2.27 6.67
CA SER A 609 23.78 3.38 5.75
C SER A 609 24.05 3.06 4.28
N ALA A 610 23.81 1.80 3.89
CA ALA A 610 23.71 1.45 2.48
C ALA A 610 22.47 2.07 1.83
N ASN A 611 22.58 2.49 0.57
CA ASN A 611 21.44 2.92 -0.24
C ASN A 611 21.30 1.95 -1.42
N ILE A 612 20.14 1.32 -1.58
CA ILE A 612 19.87 0.34 -2.63
C ILE A 612 18.67 0.79 -3.47
N ASP A 613 18.93 1.09 -4.73
CA ASP A 613 17.94 1.45 -5.74
C ASP A 613 17.69 0.27 -6.68
N TYR A 614 16.46 -0.26 -6.67
CA TYR A 614 16.11 -1.44 -7.45
C TYR A 614 16.13 -1.24 -8.97
N VAL A 615 17.03 -1.96 -9.64
CA VAL A 615 17.07 -2.12 -11.10
C VAL A 615 17.56 -3.54 -11.42
N PRO A 616 16.69 -4.51 -11.79
CA PRO A 616 17.12 -5.84 -12.15
C PRO A 616 17.75 -5.85 -13.56
N SER A 617 18.77 -6.69 -13.76
CA SER A 617 19.42 -6.82 -15.06
C SER A 617 18.56 -7.52 -16.10
N HIS A 618 18.81 -7.24 -17.37
CA HIS A 618 18.24 -8.00 -18.48
C HIS A 618 18.56 -9.50 -18.32
N TYR A 619 19.76 -9.84 -17.84
CA TYR A 619 20.11 -11.23 -17.54
C TYR A 619 19.21 -11.84 -16.45
N ALA A 620 19.00 -11.15 -15.32
CA ALA A 620 18.13 -11.63 -14.25
C ALA A 620 16.68 -11.82 -14.73
N MET A 621 16.09 -10.80 -15.38
CA MET A 621 14.74 -10.86 -15.94
C MET A 621 14.54 -11.92 -17.04
N ASN A 622 15.63 -12.47 -17.59
CA ASN A 622 15.58 -13.52 -18.61
C ASN A 622 15.79 -14.94 -18.06
N ASN A 623 16.26 -15.10 -16.82
CA ASN A 623 16.75 -16.39 -16.30
C ASN A 623 16.23 -16.77 -14.89
N TRP A 624 15.48 -15.89 -14.20
CA TRP A 624 15.10 -16.02 -12.77
C TRP A 624 13.58 -16.03 -12.50
#